data_AF-A0A6J5ZQV3-F1
#
_entry.id   AF-A0A6J5ZQV3-F1
#
_cell.length_a   1.000
_cell.length_b   1.000
_cell.length_c   1.000
_cell.angle_alpha   90.00
_cell.angle_beta   90.00
_cell.angle_gamma   90.00
#
_symmetry.space_group_name_H-M   'P 1'
#
loop_
_entity.id
_entity.type
_entity.pdbx_description
1 polymer ?
#
loop_
_entity_poly.entity_id
_entity_poly.type
_entity_poly.pdbx_seq_one_letter_code
_entity_poly.pdbx_strand_id
1 'polypeptide(L)'
;MVVARDGDDTVKVQLAARFQEAIDEAAMQADAADADAYLAGWIRGEWTPAEGSTTQVAERISAELEELNTSDKLAQLIASSKE
;
A
#
# COMPACT_ATOMS: atom_id res chain seq x y z
N MET A 1 -2.87 0.05 3.44
CA MET A 1 -4.18 -0.57 3.77
C MET A 1 -4.79 -1.13 2.50
N VAL A 2 -5.57 -2.20 2.58
CA VAL A 2 -6.28 -2.81 1.45
C VAL A 2 -7.76 -2.49 1.55
N VAL A 3 -8.39 -2.13 0.43
CA VAL A 3 -9.84 -1.88 0.35
C VAL A 3 -10.42 -2.83 -0.67
N ALA A 4 -11.43 -3.59 -0.28
CA ALA A 4 -12.23 -4.42 -1.18
C ALA A 4 -13.67 -3.91 -1.16
N ARG A 5 -14.31 -3.87 -2.32
CA ARG A 5 -15.70 -3.46 -2.45
C ARG A 5 -16.44 -4.43 -3.37
N ASP A 6 -17.66 -4.78 -2.99
CA ASP A 6 -18.61 -5.57 -3.78
C ASP A 6 -19.99 -4.93 -3.64
N GLY A 7 -20.50 -4.30 -4.71
CA GLY A 7 -21.77 -3.58 -4.67
C GLY A 7 -21.82 -2.49 -3.57
N ASP A 8 -22.65 -2.73 -2.55
CA ASP A 8 -22.85 -1.91 -1.35
C ASP A 8 -21.90 -2.28 -0.19
N ASP A 9 -21.27 -3.46 -0.23
CA ASP A 9 -20.33 -3.93 0.77
C ASP A 9 -18.93 -3.36 0.52
N THR A 10 -18.36 -2.72 1.53
CA THR A 10 -16.98 -2.20 1.49
C THR A 10 -16.23 -2.64 2.73
N VAL A 11 -15.15 -3.40 2.52
CA VAL A 11 -14.26 -3.89 3.58
C VAL A 11 -12.91 -3.20 3.45
N LYS A 12 -12.36 -2.81 4.60
CA LYS A 12 -11.06 -2.16 4.71
C LYS A 12 -10.21 -2.99 5.66
N VAL A 13 -9.13 -3.56 5.16
CA VAL A 13 -8.16 -4.31 5.96
C VAL A 13 -6.92 -3.45 6.14
N GLN A 14 -6.56 -3.18 7.39
CA GLN A 14 -5.31 -2.48 7.67
C GLN A 14 -4.14 -3.46 7.52
N LEU A 15 -3.07 -2.99 6.88
CA LEU A 15 -1.82 -3.74 6.79
C LEU A 15 -1.09 -3.69 8.14
N ALA A 16 -0.14 -4.61 8.33
CA ALA A 16 0.72 -4.62 9.50
C ALA A 16 1.51 -3.31 9.69
N ALA A 17 1.83 -2.99 10.94
CA ALA A 17 2.53 -1.76 11.33
C ALA A 17 3.86 -1.54 10.58
N ARG A 18 4.56 -2.61 10.20
CA ARG A 18 5.80 -2.56 9.40
C ARG A 18 5.65 -1.81 8.08
N PHE A 19 4.47 -1.84 7.45
CA PHE A 19 4.21 -1.06 6.23
C PHE A 19 4.13 0.42 6.55
N GLN A 20 3.49 0.76 7.68
CA GLN A 20 3.38 2.14 8.11
C GLN A 20 4.76 2.69 8.47
N GLU A 21 5.59 1.92 9.17
CA GLU A 21 6.98 2.28 9.48
C GLU A 21 7.82 2.45 8.21
N ALA A 22 7.72 1.51 7.25
CA ALA A 22 8.46 1.63 6.00
C ALA A 22 8.02 2.84 5.16
N ILE A 23 6.71 3.14 5.12
CA ILE A 23 6.18 4.33 4.45
C ILE A 23 6.64 5.60 5.16
N ASP A 24 6.69 5.59 6.49
CA ASP A 24 7.17 6.74 7.27
C ASP A 24 8.66 6.99 6.99
N GLU A 25 9.49 5.95 7.01
CA GLU A 25 10.89 6.01 6.59
C GLU A 25 11.02 6.47 5.12
N ALA A 26 10.14 6.00 4.23
CA ALA A 26 10.07 6.47 2.85
C ALA A 26 9.84 7.97 2.76
N ALA A 27 8.86 8.46 3.52
CA ALA A 27 8.45 9.86 3.55
C ALA A 27 9.53 10.74 4.18
N MET A 28 10.22 10.25 5.22
CA MET A 28 11.36 10.93 5.83
C MET A 28 12.57 10.96 4.88
N GLN A 29 12.88 9.86 4.19
CA GLN A 29 14.00 9.75 3.24
C GLN A 29 13.76 10.54 1.94
N ALA A 30 12.50 10.69 1.53
CA ALA A 30 12.09 11.48 0.36
C ALA A 30 12.24 13.01 0.57
N ASP A 31 12.87 13.44 1.67
CA ASP A 31 13.35 14.78 2.02
C ASP A 31 12.78 15.91 1.13
N ALA A 32 11.56 16.33 1.48
CA ALA A 32 11.09 17.72 1.44
C ALA A 32 11.35 18.57 0.16
N ALA A 33 11.45 17.99 -1.04
CA ALA A 33 11.54 18.81 -2.26
C ALA A 33 10.17 19.35 -2.70
N ASP A 34 9.09 18.59 -2.51
CA ASP A 34 7.71 19.04 -2.73
C ASP A 34 6.76 18.11 -1.98
N ALA A 35 6.44 18.43 -0.73
CA ALA A 35 5.45 17.68 0.05
C ALA A 35 4.08 17.59 -0.67
N ASP A 36 3.79 18.55 -1.55
CA ASP A 36 2.62 18.59 -2.43
C ASP A 36 2.70 17.54 -3.56
N ALA A 37 3.89 17.28 -4.14
CA ALA A 37 4.07 16.30 -5.20
C ALA A 37 3.99 14.85 -4.69
N TYR A 38 4.39 14.61 -3.44
CA TYR A 38 4.33 13.29 -2.81
C TYR A 38 2.90 12.82 -2.57
N LEU A 39 2.01 13.71 -2.11
CA LEU A 39 0.58 13.42 -1.95
C LEU A 39 -0.13 13.31 -3.31
N ALA A 40 0.31 14.05 -4.33
CA ALA A 40 -0.23 13.98 -5.68
C ALA A 40 0.06 12.63 -6.38
N GLY A 41 1.14 11.93 -6.00
CA GLY A 41 1.51 10.62 -6.53
C GLY A 41 0.87 9.42 -5.83
N TRP A 42 0.23 9.62 -4.68
CA TRP A 42 -0.47 8.55 -3.94
C TRP A 42 -1.83 8.23 -4.56
N ILE A 43 -1.78 7.69 -5.77
CA ILE A 43 -2.96 7.24 -6.50
C ILE A 43 -3.24 5.80 -6.10
N ARG A 44 -4.47 5.53 -5.64
CA ARG A 44 -4.94 4.15 -5.52
C ARG A 44 -4.87 3.53 -6.91
N GLY A 45 -4.21 2.39 -7.03
CA GLY A 45 -4.19 1.62 -8.27
C GLY A 45 -5.61 1.28 -8.75
N GLU A 46 -5.71 0.82 -9.99
CA GLU A 46 -6.99 0.38 -10.54
C GLU A 46 -7.60 -0.75 -9.70
N TRP A 47 -8.93 -0.78 -9.67
CA TRP A 47 -9.65 -1.85 -9.00
C TRP A 47 -9.47 -3.15 -9.77
N THR A 48 -8.80 -4.11 -9.15
CA THR A 48 -8.65 -5.44 -9.73
C THR A 48 -9.86 -6.31 -9.35
N PRO A 49 -10.56 -6.91 -10.33
CA PRO A 49 -11.62 -7.86 -10.03
C PRO A 49 -11.01 -9.10 -9.36
N ALA A 50 -11.62 -9.55 -8.27
CA ALA A 50 -11.19 -10.71 -7.52
C ALA A 50 -12.38 -11.59 -7.18
N GLU A 51 -12.18 -12.90 -7.19
CA GLU A 51 -13.22 -13.86 -6.81
C GLU A 51 -13.27 -14.06 -5.28
N GLY A 52 -14.50 -14.07 -4.75
CA GLY A 52 -14.81 -14.29 -3.34
C GLY A 52 -15.44 -13.07 -2.65
N SER A 53 -15.68 -13.20 -1.34
CA SER A 53 -16.21 -12.09 -0.53
C SER A 53 -15.18 -10.99 -0.32
N THR A 54 -15.65 -9.75 -0.15
CA THR A 54 -14.82 -8.57 0.14
C THR A 54 -13.79 -8.80 1.26
N THR A 55 -14.20 -9.44 2.36
CA THR A 55 -13.29 -9.81 3.46
C THR A 55 -12.20 -10.78 3.02
N GLN A 56 -12.57 -11.90 2.37
CA GLN A 56 -11.60 -12.89 1.90
C GLN A 56 -10.60 -12.29 0.91
N VAL A 57 -11.08 -11.47 -0.02
CA VAL A 57 -10.22 -10.78 -0.99
C VAL A 57 -9.30 -9.81 -0.27
N ALA A 58 -9.83 -8.98 0.64
CA ALA A 58 -9.02 -7.99 1.34
C ALA A 58 -7.95 -8.63 2.23
N GLU A 59 -8.28 -9.71 2.95
CA GLU A 59 -7.33 -10.45 3.78
C GLU A 59 -6.28 -11.17 2.93
N ARG A 60 -6.69 -11.80 1.82
CA ARG A 60 -5.77 -12.47 0.88
C ARG A 60 -4.78 -11.49 0.27
N ILE A 61 -5.29 -10.38 -0.28
CA ILE A 61 -4.44 -9.34 -0.87
C ILE A 61 -3.57 -8.67 0.20
N SER A 62 -4.07 -8.50 1.42
CA SER A 62 -3.26 -8.05 2.55
C SER A 62 -2.09 -9.00 2.78
N ALA A 63 -2.35 -10.30 2.94
CA ALA A 63 -1.32 -11.31 3.13
C ALA A 63 -0.33 -11.38 1.94
N GLU A 64 -0.82 -11.33 0.70
CA GLU A 64 0.04 -11.31 -0.49
C GLU A 64 0.91 -10.06 -0.54
N LEU A 65 0.36 -8.87 -0.26
CA LEU A 65 1.16 -7.65 -0.17
C LEU A 65 2.21 -7.76 0.93
N GLU A 66 1.83 -8.33 2.06
CA GLU A 66 2.69 -8.62 3.19
C GLU A 66 3.87 -9.51 2.80
N GLU A 67 3.65 -10.57 2.02
CA GLU A 67 4.71 -11.46 1.54
C GLU A 67 5.53 -10.85 0.38
N LEU A 68 4.88 -10.13 -0.53
CA LEU A 68 5.52 -9.51 -1.70
C LEU A 68 6.40 -8.32 -1.32
N ASN A 69 6.00 -7.56 -0.28
CA ASN A 69 6.71 -6.36 0.19
C ASN A 69 7.42 -6.67 1.51
N THR A 70 8.44 -7.50 1.41
CA THR A 70 9.42 -7.69 2.49
C THR A 70 10.12 -6.38 2.82
N SER A 71 10.62 -6.22 4.04
CA SER A 71 11.34 -5.02 4.49
C SER A 71 12.46 -4.59 3.52
N ASP A 72 13.15 -5.54 2.90
CA ASP A 72 14.17 -5.28 1.87
C ASP A 72 13.59 -4.62 0.61
N LYS A 73 12.45 -5.13 0.11
CA LYS A 73 11.80 -4.59 -1.08
C LYS A 73 11.18 -3.22 -0.82
N LEU A 74 10.63 -3.03 0.38
CA LEU A 74 10.17 -1.71 0.82
C LEU A 74 11.34 -0.73 0.84
N ALA A 75 12.48 -1.09 1.44
CA ALA A 75 13.68 -0.27 1.41
C ALA A 75 14.18 0.01 -0.02
N GLN A 76 14.11 -0.96 -0.93
CA GLN A 76 14.48 -0.77 -2.35
C GLN A 76 13.51 0.17 -3.08
N LEU A 77 12.20 0.06 -2.85
CA LEU A 77 11.19 0.96 -3.42
C LEU A 77 11.43 2.40 -2.96
N ILE A 78 11.77 2.57 -1.68
CA ILE A 78 12.14 3.86 -1.08
C ILE A 78 13.42 4.41 -1.72
N ALA A 79 14.42 3.57 -1.94
CA ALA A 79 15.66 3.98 -2.58
C ALA A 79 15.44 4.32 -4.08
N SER A 80 14.52 3.63 -4.75
CA SER A 80 14.24 3.78 -6.19
C SER A 80 13.31 4.96 -6.51
N SER A 81 12.59 5.53 -5.54
CA SER A 81 11.76 6.72 -5.77
C SER A 81 12.57 8.02 -5.90
N LYS A 82 13.91 7.93 -5.96
CA LYS A 82 14.85 9.06 -6.07
C LYS A 82 15.25 9.41 -7.51
N GLU A 83 14.84 8.64 -8.52
CA GLU A 83 15.28 8.79 -9.92
C GLU A 83 14.26 9.43 -10.85
#